data_AF-A0A258XPI1-F1
#
_entry.id   AF-A0A258XPI1-F1
#
_cell.length_a   1.000
_cell.length_b   1.000
_cell.length_c   1.000
_cell.angle_alpha   90.00
_cell.angle_beta   90.00
_cell.angle_gamma   90.00
#
_symmetry.space_group_name_H-M   'P 1'
#
loop_
_entity.id
_entity.type
_entity.pdbx_description
1 polymer ?
#
loop_
_entity_poly.entity_id
_entity_poly.type
_entity_poly.pdbx_seq_one_letter_code
_entity_poly.pdbx_strand_id
1 'polypeptide(L)'
;HQLQGPRAGLLNREWDNKFLDLLESEGDAARHIPHIEYLRETGSEGIEMVMWLIMRGALGKKVKTLNRHYHIPCSNTAIGHIVLEPAD
;
A
#
# COMPACT_ATOMS: atom_id res chain seq x y z
N HIS A 1 2.23 7.93 -4.12
CA HIS A 1 3.14 9.01 -4.53
C HIS A 1 2.36 10.09 -5.31
N GLN A 2 2.96 11.25 -5.61
CA GLN A 2 2.34 12.28 -6.47
C GLN A 2 3.34 12.84 -7.49
N LEU A 3 2.98 12.84 -8.78
CA LEU A 3 3.82 13.29 -9.90
C LEU A 3 3.43 14.64 -10.47
N GLN A 4 2.23 15.15 -10.16
CA GLN A 4 1.67 16.34 -10.80
C GLN A 4 1.33 17.48 -9.83
N GLY A 5 1.41 18.71 -10.35
CA GLY A 5 1.00 19.95 -9.67
C GLY A 5 1.93 20.37 -8.52
N PRO A 6 1.54 21.42 -7.76
CA PRO A 6 2.36 21.96 -6.66
C PRO A 6 2.64 20.99 -5.52
N ARG A 7 1.89 19.88 -5.43
CA ARG A 7 2.03 18.83 -4.42
C ARG A 7 2.78 17.59 -4.95
N ALA A 8 3.42 17.69 -6.12
CA ALA A 8 4.32 16.65 -6.61
C ALA A 8 5.47 16.38 -5.62
N GLY A 9 5.87 15.12 -5.47
CA GLY A 9 6.87 14.66 -4.50
C GLY A 9 6.30 14.29 -3.12
N LEU A 10 4.97 14.32 -2.93
CA LEU A 10 4.35 13.83 -1.70
C LEU A 10 4.66 12.35 -1.46
N LEU A 11 5.16 12.06 -0.26
CA LEU A 11 5.39 10.74 0.30
C LEU A 11 4.82 10.69 1.73
N ASN A 12 4.30 9.55 2.15
CA ASN A 12 3.71 9.40 3.48
C ASN A 12 4.06 8.04 4.08
N ARG A 13 5.28 7.95 4.64
CA ARG A 13 5.84 6.71 5.21
C ARG A 13 4.92 6.06 6.25
N GLU A 14 4.27 6.85 7.08
CA GLU A 14 3.40 6.33 8.14
C GLU A 14 2.19 5.63 7.52
N TRP A 15 1.50 6.30 6.60
CA TRP A 15 0.33 5.71 5.93
C TRP A 15 0.72 4.50 5.08
N ASP A 16 1.82 4.59 4.32
CA ASP A 16 2.28 3.49 3.47
C ASP A 16 2.59 2.23 4.29
N ASN A 17 3.23 2.36 5.46
CA ASN A 17 3.49 1.22 6.35
C ASN A 17 2.21 0.69 6.99
N LYS A 18 1.27 1.55 7.38
CA LYS A 18 -0.04 1.13 7.86
C LYS A 18 -0.79 0.32 6.80
N PHE A 19 -0.74 0.73 5.53
CA PHE A 19 -1.35 -0.03 4.44
C PHE A 19 -0.73 -1.41 4.28
N LEU A 20 0.61 -1.52 4.35
CA LEU A 20 1.29 -2.82 4.36
C LEU A 20 0.88 -3.68 5.57
N ASP A 21 0.76 -3.11 6.77
CA ASP A 21 0.28 -3.83 7.96
C ASP A 21 -1.14 -4.40 7.75
N LEU A 22 -2.01 -3.63 7.10
CA LEU A 22 -3.37 -4.09 6.78
C LEU A 22 -3.37 -5.25 5.77
N LEU A 23 -2.44 -5.27 4.80
CA LEU A 23 -2.30 -6.38 3.86
C LEU A 23 -1.81 -7.66 4.56
N GLU A 24 -1.00 -7.53 5.61
CA GLU A 24 -0.53 -8.67 6.41
C GLU A 24 -1.62 -9.18 7.37
N SER A 25 -2.59 -8.35 7.72
CA SER A 25 -3.67 -8.71 8.63
C SER A 25 -4.68 -9.70 8.01
N GLU A 26 -5.41 -10.39 8.89
CA GLU A 26 -6.53 -11.27 8.50
C GLU A 26 -7.86 -10.51 8.28
N GLY A 27 -7.85 -9.19 8.49
CA GLY A 27 -9.05 -8.36 8.43
C GLY A 27 -9.28 -7.75 7.06
N ASP A 28 -10.52 -7.34 6.82
CA ASP A 28 -10.96 -6.70 5.57
C ASP A 28 -10.84 -5.17 5.61
N ALA A 29 -10.14 -4.58 6.58
CA ALA A 29 -10.13 -3.13 6.76
C ALA A 29 -9.57 -2.37 5.52
N ALA A 30 -8.58 -2.94 4.84
CA ALA A 30 -7.94 -2.31 3.68
C ALA A 30 -8.93 -2.04 2.52
N ARG A 31 -9.91 -2.93 2.27
CA ARG A 31 -10.89 -2.77 1.18
C ARG A 31 -11.98 -1.74 1.47
N HIS A 32 -12.04 -1.21 2.69
CA HIS A 32 -12.99 -0.17 3.08
C HIS A 32 -12.40 1.24 3.05
N ILE A 33 -11.11 1.39 2.73
CA ILE A 33 -10.48 2.70 2.57
C ILE A 33 -11.12 3.41 1.37
N PRO A 34 -11.71 4.60 1.54
CA PRO A 34 -12.33 5.32 0.44
C PRO A 34 -11.26 5.92 -0.48
N HIS A 35 -11.57 6.03 -1.78
CA HIS A 35 -10.64 6.58 -2.79
C HIS A 35 -10.04 7.94 -2.37
N ILE A 36 -10.85 8.81 -1.76
CA ILE A 36 -10.40 10.13 -1.32
C ILE A 36 -9.31 10.09 -0.26
N GLU A 37 -9.27 9.04 0.56
CA GLU A 37 -8.21 8.86 1.56
C GLU A 37 -6.88 8.54 0.88
N TYR A 38 -6.85 7.64 -0.12
CA TYR A 38 -5.64 7.39 -0.91
C TYR A 38 -5.07 8.68 -1.51
N LEU A 39 -5.90 9.50 -2.16
CA LEU A 39 -5.49 10.74 -2.78
C LEU A 39 -4.94 11.74 -1.74
N ARG A 40 -5.62 11.85 -0.60
CA ARG A 40 -5.20 12.76 0.48
C ARG A 40 -3.88 12.31 1.08
N GLU A 41 -3.76 11.04 1.45
CA GLU A 41 -2.66 10.56 2.26
C GLU A 41 -1.43 10.21 1.44
N THR A 42 -1.60 9.73 0.20
CA THR A 42 -0.48 9.15 -0.57
C THR A 42 -0.23 9.84 -1.90
N GLY A 43 -1.10 10.76 -2.30
CA GLY A 43 -0.95 11.54 -3.53
C GLY A 43 -1.81 11.00 -4.67
N SER A 44 -1.93 11.76 -5.77
CA SER A 44 -2.84 11.41 -6.86
C SER A 44 -2.59 10.02 -7.45
N GLU A 45 -1.33 9.65 -7.66
CA GLU A 45 -0.97 8.34 -8.23
C GLU A 45 -0.93 7.22 -7.18
N GLY A 46 -0.90 7.55 -5.89
CA GLY A 46 -0.95 6.55 -4.81
C GLY A 46 -2.21 5.69 -4.79
N ILE A 47 -3.27 6.11 -5.50
CA ILE A 47 -4.47 5.29 -5.73
C ILE A 47 -4.15 3.94 -6.41
N GLU A 48 -3.02 3.82 -7.10
CA GLU A 48 -2.56 2.57 -7.73
C GLU A 48 -2.48 1.38 -6.74
N MET A 49 -2.38 1.64 -5.43
CA MET A 49 -2.38 0.64 -4.38
C MET A 49 -3.66 -0.21 -4.32
N VAL A 50 -4.77 0.20 -4.96
CA VAL A 50 -5.95 -0.66 -5.10
C VAL A 50 -5.64 -1.97 -5.85
N MET A 51 -4.63 -1.98 -6.73
CA MET A 51 -4.15 -3.21 -7.38
C MET A 51 -3.60 -4.23 -6.37
N TRP A 52 -3.06 -3.78 -5.24
CA TRP A 52 -2.53 -4.66 -4.20
C TRP A 52 -3.67 -5.38 -3.46
N LEU A 53 -4.86 -4.78 -3.40
CA LEU A 53 -6.06 -5.44 -2.87
C LEU A 53 -6.51 -6.60 -3.77
N ILE A 54 -6.36 -6.47 -5.10
CA ILE A 54 -6.64 -7.56 -6.05
C ILE A 54 -5.69 -8.73 -5.80
N MET A 55 -4.39 -8.45 -5.68
CA MET A 55 -3.38 -9.46 -5.30
C MET A 55 -3.72 -10.11 -3.95
N ARG A 56 -3.97 -9.30 -2.92
CA ARG A 56 -4.24 -9.79 -1.56
C ARG A 56 -5.50 -10.66 -1.48
N GLY A 57 -6.53 -10.32 -2.25
CA GLY A 57 -7.79 -11.10 -2.32
C GLY A 57 -7.62 -12.49 -2.91
N ALA A 58 -6.55 -12.76 -3.67
CA ALA A 58 -6.28 -14.06 -4.26
C ALA A 58 -5.55 -15.04 -3.30
N LEU A 59 -5.07 -14.57 -2.14
CA LEU A 59 -4.22 -15.36 -1.24
C LEU A 59 -4.97 -16.07 -0.10
N GLY A 60 -6.30 -15.95 -0.02
CA GLY A 60 -7.09 -16.48 1.10
C GLY A 60 -7.09 -15.57 2.33
N LYS A 61 -7.64 -16.03 3.45
CA LYS A 61 -7.82 -15.17 4.64
C LYS A 61 -6.49 -14.88 5.35
N LYS A 62 -5.66 -15.90 5.54
CA LYS A 62 -4.39 -15.79 6.25
C LYS A 62 -3.22 -15.81 5.28
N VAL A 63 -2.21 -15.04 5.61
CA VAL A 63 -0.94 -15.00 4.87
C VAL A 63 0.20 -14.97 5.85
N LYS A 64 1.35 -15.48 5.42
CA LYS A 64 2.63 -15.35 6.10
C LYS A 64 3.50 -14.39 5.30
N THR A 65 4.00 -13.33 5.93
CA THR A 65 4.99 -12.46 5.31
C THR A 65 6.35 -13.15 5.29
N LEU A 66 6.85 -13.42 4.09
CA LEU A 66 8.19 -13.95 3.88
C LEU A 66 9.24 -12.84 3.79
N ASN A 67 8.86 -11.69 3.24
CA ASN A 67 9.73 -10.54 3.12
C ASN A 67 8.91 -9.25 3.04
N ARG A 68 9.41 -8.19 3.65
CA ARG A 68 8.87 -6.83 3.52
C ARG A 68 10.02 -5.84 3.45
N HIS A 69 9.96 -4.96 2.45
CA HIS A 69 10.91 -3.89 2.22
C HIS A 69 10.15 -2.60 1.93
N TYR A 70 10.59 -1.52 2.57
CA TYR A 70 10.06 -0.18 2.34
C TYR A 70 11.21 0.82 2.36
N HIS A 71 11.32 1.63 1.31
CA HIS A 71 12.35 2.66 1.21
C HIS A 71 11.80 3.94 0.59
N ILE A 72 12.21 5.07 1.17
CA ILE A 72 12.08 6.39 0.58
C ILE A 72 13.39 7.17 0.77
N PRO A 73 13.76 8.03 -0.19
CA PRO A 73 13.07 8.25 -1.47
C PRO A 73 13.53 7.27 -2.56
N CYS A 74 12.63 6.94 -3.51
CA CYS A 74 13.01 6.40 -4.81
C CYS A 74 12.48 7.36 -5.88
N SER A 75 13.28 8.38 -6.23
CA SER A 75 12.79 9.55 -6.97
C SER A 75 11.57 10.17 -6.25
N ASN A 76 10.45 10.36 -6.95
CA ASN A 76 9.20 10.89 -6.39
C ASN A 76 8.30 9.84 -5.72
N THR A 77 8.75 8.59 -5.58
CA THR A 77 7.92 7.47 -5.14
C THR A 77 8.51 6.76 -3.92
N ALA A 78 7.61 6.21 -3.08
CA ALA A 78 7.96 5.24 -2.06
C ALA A 78 8.01 3.85 -2.67
N ILE A 79 9.16 3.20 -2.59
CA ILE A 79 9.29 1.82 -3.07
C ILE A 79 8.87 0.87 -1.94
N GLY A 80 7.74 0.20 -2.14
CA GLY A 80 7.26 -0.89 -1.30
C GLY A 80 7.41 -2.23 -2.03
N HIS A 81 7.87 -3.25 -1.32
CA HIS A 81 7.93 -4.62 -1.82
C HIS A 81 7.56 -5.59 -0.70
N ILE A 82 6.63 -6.50 -0.98
CA ILE A 82 6.16 -7.50 -0.02
C ILE A 82 6.04 -8.86 -0.71
N VAL A 83 6.41 -9.92 0.01
CA VAL A 83 6.24 -11.31 -0.42
C VAL A 83 5.37 -12.01 0.62
N LEU A 84 4.21 -12.48 0.16
CA LEU A 84 3.20 -13.14 0.98
C LEU A 84 3.01 -14.58 0.51
N GLU A 85 2.96 -15.51 1.47
CA GLU A 85 2.63 -16.92 1.26
C GLU A 85 1.23 -17.19 1.85
N PRO A 86 0.29 -17.78 1.10
CA PRO A 86 -0.98 -18.25 1.67
C PRO A 86 -0.76 -19.19 2.87
N ALA A 87 -1.53 -18.99 3.94
CA ALA A 87 -1.46 -19.81 5.15
C ALA A 87 -2.86 -20.34 5.53
N ASP A 88 -2.88 -21.47 6.25
CA ASP A 88 -4.10 -22.13 6.74
C ASP A 88 -4.66 -21.49 8.03
#